data_AF-A0A1M7IAY7-F1
#
_entry.id   AF-A0A1M7IAY7-F1
#
_cell.length_a   1.000
_cell.length_b   1.000
_cell.length_c   1.000
_cell.angle_alpha   90.00
_cell.angle_beta   90.00
_cell.angle_gamma   90.00
#
_symmetry.space_group_name_H-M   'P 1'
#
loop_
_entity.id
_entity.type
_entity.pdbx_description
1 polymer ?
#
loop_
_entity_poly.entity_id
_entity_poly.type
_entity_poly.pdbx_seq_one_letter_code
_entity_poly.pdbx_strand_id
1 'polypeptide(L)'
;MGISVDKVRSEKKAYHYMLEQYKKDGNKKMVSEMEQYYDLFSGENNDIDMSCKKMHTYFAKTRDKAMHENGVGTLHNMDSVITGIFFPTLKMTDFTQKERLNIWRGKSFVSKAEVSSGNFKAVDVTKQLDIPFYVLTGKYDMTTDYELQKEYFDLVKADKKDFTHLKTPRTALYSKNLKEQRKYFPKT
;
A
#
# COMPACT_ATOMS: atom_id res chain seq x y z
N MET A 1 3.52 4.14 -5.84
CA MET A 1 3.63 4.34 -4.38
C MET A 1 2.25 4.78 -3.89
N GLY A 2 1.74 4.20 -2.81
CA GLY A 2 0.43 4.57 -2.24
C GLY A 2 0.55 5.76 -1.31
N ILE A 3 -0.49 6.58 -1.22
CA ILE A 3 -0.59 7.62 -0.19
C ILE A 3 -0.97 6.88 1.10
N SER A 4 -0.08 6.87 2.09
CA SER A 4 -0.31 6.26 3.41
C SER A 4 -0.68 7.34 4.43
N VAL A 5 -1.43 6.96 5.47
CA VAL A 5 -1.79 7.85 6.58
C VAL A 5 -0.54 8.34 7.31
N ASP A 6 0.38 7.42 7.59
CA ASP A 6 1.71 7.69 8.14
C ASP A 6 2.67 6.70 7.47
N LYS A 7 3.43 7.20 6.48
CA LYS A 7 4.31 6.38 5.66
C LYS A 7 5.41 5.71 6.49
N VAL A 8 5.99 6.43 7.44
CA VAL A 8 7.10 5.93 8.26
C VAL A 8 6.61 4.82 9.19
N ARG A 9 5.51 5.08 9.91
CA ARG A 9 4.94 4.09 10.83
C ARG A 9 4.45 2.85 10.07
N SER A 10 3.85 3.03 8.90
CA SER A 10 3.40 1.93 8.03
C SER A 10 4.58 1.05 7.59
N GLU A 11 5.66 1.63 7.07
CA GLU A 11 6.81 0.86 6.59
C GLU A 11 7.57 0.17 7.73
N LYS A 12 7.65 0.78 8.91
CA LYS A 12 8.22 0.15 10.11
C LYS A 12 7.43 -1.08 10.54
N LYS A 13 6.09 -0.99 10.60
CA LYS A 13 5.23 -2.15 10.91
C LYS A 13 5.40 -3.26 9.88
N ALA A 14 5.41 -2.90 8.59
CA ALA A 14 5.60 -3.86 7.51
C ALA A 14 6.96 -4.56 7.59
N TYR A 15 8.05 -3.82 7.81
CA TYR A 15 9.40 -4.36 7.93
C TYR A 15 9.48 -5.41 9.04
N HIS A 16 9.01 -5.06 10.25
CA HIS A 16 9.05 -5.98 11.40
C HIS A 16 8.18 -7.21 11.17
N TYR A 17 6.97 -7.04 10.61
CA TYR A 17 6.11 -8.16 10.25
C TYR A 17 6.81 -9.14 9.30
N MET A 18 7.38 -8.64 8.20
CA MET A 18 8.04 -9.47 7.19
C MET A 18 9.29 -10.16 7.75
N LEU A 19 10.10 -9.45 8.54
CA LEU A 19 11.29 -10.02 9.17
C LEU A 19 10.93 -11.17 10.12
N GLU A 20 9.91 -10.97 10.96
CA GLU A 20 9.44 -12.01 11.89
C GLU A 20 8.85 -13.22 11.16
N GLN A 21 8.15 -13.01 10.04
CA GLN A 21 7.63 -14.09 9.24
C GLN A 21 8.76 -14.91 8.61
N TYR A 22 9.79 -14.27 8.03
CA TYR A 22 10.95 -14.99 7.51
C TYR A 22 11.76 -15.73 8.59
N LYS A 23 11.84 -15.19 9.81
CA LYS A 23 12.44 -15.90 10.95
C LYS A 23 11.66 -17.15 11.30
N LYS A 24 10.33 -17.08 11.38
CA LYS A 24 9.44 -18.22 11.63
C LYS A 24 9.56 -19.29 10.54
N ASP A 25 9.67 -18.87 9.29
CA ASP A 25 9.78 -19.76 8.14
C ASP A 25 11.21 -20.32 7.95
N GLY A 26 12.17 -19.91 8.80
CA GLY A 26 13.55 -20.37 8.72
C GLY A 26 14.32 -19.89 7.49
N ASN A 27 13.83 -18.84 6.81
CA ASN A 27 14.45 -18.30 5.59
C ASN A 27 15.66 -17.42 5.92
N LYS A 28 16.77 -18.05 6.29
CA LYS A 28 18.02 -17.38 6.70
C LYS A 28 18.54 -16.37 5.68
N LYS A 29 18.33 -16.64 4.38
CA LYS A 29 18.75 -15.75 3.30
C LYS A 29 18.00 -14.42 3.38
N MET A 30 16.67 -14.46 3.46
CA MET A 30 15.86 -13.24 3.55
C MET A 30 16.01 -12.52 4.87
N VAL A 31 16.17 -13.26 5.99
CA VAL A 31 16.50 -12.65 7.29
C VAL A 31 17.78 -11.82 7.19
N SER A 32 18.86 -12.42 6.68
CA SER A 32 20.14 -11.73 6.51
C SER A 32 20.04 -10.52 5.55
N GLU A 33 19.28 -10.64 4.46
CA GLU A 33 19.04 -9.54 3.53
C GLU A 33 18.28 -8.38 4.19
N MET A 34 17.25 -8.68 4.99
CA MET A 34 16.45 -7.66 5.69
C MET A 34 17.20 -7.01 6.85
N GLU A 35 18.01 -7.76 7.59
CA GLU A 35 18.80 -7.26 8.72
C GLU A 35 19.82 -6.19 8.32
N GLN A 36 20.26 -6.16 7.05
CA GLN A 36 21.09 -5.07 6.52
C GLN A 36 20.45 -3.68 6.65
N TYR A 37 19.12 -3.64 6.79
CA TYR A 37 18.32 -2.42 6.93
C TYR A 37 17.73 -2.24 8.33
N TYR A 38 18.08 -3.09 9.30
CA TYR A 38 17.48 -3.07 10.64
C TYR A 38 17.69 -1.73 11.38
N ASP A 39 18.86 -1.11 11.19
CA ASP A 39 19.19 0.23 11.69
C ASP A 39 18.20 1.31 11.24
N LEU A 40 17.63 1.19 10.02
CA LEU A 40 16.62 2.12 9.53
C LEU A 40 15.30 2.03 10.30
N PHE A 41 14.96 0.86 10.87
CA PHE A 41 13.63 0.57 11.42
C PHE A 41 13.64 0.23 12.92
N SER A 42 14.80 0.25 13.58
CA SER A 42 15.00 -0.16 14.98
C SER A 42 14.89 0.97 16.00
N GLY A 43 15.07 2.23 15.59
CA GLY A 43 14.91 3.38 16.48
C GLY A 43 13.47 3.53 16.98
N GLU A 44 13.27 4.00 18.21
CA GLU A 44 11.92 4.26 18.77
C GLU A 44 11.20 5.39 18.05
N ASN A 45 11.95 6.39 17.58
CA ASN A 45 11.42 7.55 16.88
C ASN A 45 10.93 7.20 15.46
N ASN A 46 9.88 7.88 15.00
CA ASN A 46 9.35 7.76 13.64
C ASN A 46 9.97 8.79 12.68
N ASP A 47 11.24 9.14 12.90
CA ASP A 47 12.01 10.07 12.07
C ASP A 47 12.97 9.28 11.18
N ILE A 48 12.40 8.64 10.16
CA ILE A 48 13.19 7.95 9.13
C ILE A 48 13.32 8.90 7.94
N ASP A 49 14.56 9.16 7.50
CA ASP A 49 14.81 9.81 6.23
C ASP A 49 14.44 8.87 5.08
N MET A 50 13.21 9.03 4.59
CA MET A 50 12.66 8.25 3.49
C MET A 50 13.33 8.54 2.14
N SER A 51 14.15 9.61 2.06
CA SER A 51 14.88 10.03 0.87
C SER A 51 16.34 9.55 0.83
N CYS A 52 16.82 8.92 1.90
CA CYS A 52 18.21 8.46 1.94
C CYS A 52 18.47 7.32 0.94
N LYS A 53 19.70 7.24 0.44
CA LYS A 53 20.12 6.21 -0.55
C LYS A 53 19.87 4.78 -0.06
N LYS A 54 20.04 4.54 1.25
CA LYS A 54 19.81 3.22 1.85
C LYS A 54 18.34 2.82 1.78
N MET A 55 17.43 3.77 2.06
CA MET A 55 15.98 3.58 1.90
C MET A 55 15.59 3.33 0.45
N HIS A 56 16.14 4.09 -0.50
CA HIS A 56 15.92 3.82 -1.93
C HIS A 56 16.34 2.41 -2.34
N THR A 57 17.47 1.93 -1.83
CA THR A 57 17.97 0.58 -2.11
C THR A 57 17.05 -0.49 -1.51
N TYR A 58 16.59 -0.27 -0.26
CA TYR A 58 15.60 -1.13 0.39
C TYR A 58 14.33 -1.26 -0.44
N PHE A 59 13.74 -0.13 -0.86
CA PHE A 59 12.53 -0.14 -1.70
C PHE A 59 12.71 -0.86 -3.03
N ALA A 60 13.85 -0.63 -3.70
CA ALA A 60 14.09 -1.16 -5.03
C ALA A 60 14.42 -2.66 -5.04
N LYS A 61 15.07 -3.18 -3.99
CA LYS A 61 15.63 -4.54 -4.01
C LYS A 61 14.92 -5.52 -3.07
N THR A 62 14.63 -5.09 -1.85
CA THR A 62 14.26 -6.00 -0.77
C THR A 62 12.79 -5.88 -0.42
N ARG A 63 12.27 -4.65 -0.27
CA ARG A 63 10.92 -4.38 0.23
C ARG A 63 9.82 -5.01 -0.62
N ASP A 64 9.83 -4.79 -1.93
CA ASP A 64 8.74 -5.25 -2.81
C ASP A 64 8.70 -6.78 -2.90
N LYS A 65 9.88 -7.39 -3.05
CA LYS A 65 10.07 -8.83 -3.01
C LYS A 65 9.57 -9.42 -1.68
N ALA A 66 10.00 -8.83 -0.55
CA ALA A 66 9.61 -9.30 0.77
C ALA A 66 8.08 -9.26 0.96
N MET A 67 7.44 -8.18 0.53
CA MET A 67 5.98 -8.06 0.63
C MET A 67 5.24 -9.06 -0.24
N HIS A 68 5.76 -9.38 -1.42
CA HIS A 68 5.14 -10.33 -2.34
C HIS A 68 5.27 -11.76 -1.85
N GLU A 69 6.47 -12.17 -1.42
CA GLU A 69 6.70 -13.50 -0.85
C GLU A 69 5.90 -13.74 0.44
N ASN A 70 5.74 -12.71 1.28
CA ASN A 70 4.91 -12.79 2.49
C ASN A 70 3.41 -12.63 2.22
N GLY A 71 3.01 -12.38 0.97
CA GLY A 71 1.61 -12.19 0.60
C GLY A 71 0.93 -11.00 1.28
N VAL A 72 1.68 -9.96 1.63
CA VAL A 72 1.18 -8.72 2.28
C VAL A 72 1.34 -7.47 1.40
N GLY A 73 1.83 -7.65 0.17
CA GLY A 73 1.93 -6.61 -0.84
C GLY A 73 0.62 -6.42 -1.60
N THR A 74 0.62 -6.70 -2.90
CA THR A 74 -0.55 -6.41 -3.74
C THR A 74 -1.60 -7.52 -3.70
N LEU A 75 -1.18 -8.79 -3.68
CA LEU A 75 -2.03 -9.97 -3.60
C LEU A 75 -1.33 -11.00 -2.71
N HIS A 76 -2.07 -11.95 -2.12
CA HIS A 76 -1.48 -13.00 -1.29
C HIS A 76 -0.55 -13.91 -2.10
N ASN A 77 -0.95 -14.23 -3.33
CA ASN A 77 -0.22 -15.14 -4.21
C ASN A 77 0.14 -14.39 -5.49
N MET A 78 1.27 -13.66 -5.48
CA MET A 78 1.75 -12.97 -6.66
C MET A 78 3.28 -12.93 -6.72
N ASP A 79 3.83 -13.71 -7.64
CA ASP A 79 5.27 -13.76 -7.87
C ASP A 79 5.75 -12.69 -8.86
N SER A 80 4.83 -12.13 -9.67
CA SER A 80 5.16 -11.10 -10.65
C SER A 80 4.02 -10.11 -10.85
N VAL A 81 4.37 -8.83 -10.89
CA VAL A 81 3.47 -7.72 -11.23
C VAL A 81 2.91 -7.88 -12.66
N ILE A 82 3.67 -8.49 -13.57
CA ILE A 82 3.24 -8.66 -14.96
C ILE A 82 2.11 -9.70 -15.03
N THR A 83 2.31 -10.87 -14.43
CA THR A 83 1.31 -11.94 -14.46
C THR A 83 0.15 -11.69 -13.51
N GLY A 84 0.41 -11.11 -12.34
CA GLY A 84 -0.59 -10.87 -11.29
C GLY A 84 -1.40 -9.59 -11.45
N ILE A 85 -0.92 -8.59 -12.20
CA ILE A 85 -1.59 -7.30 -12.36
C ILE A 85 -1.70 -6.89 -13.83
N PHE A 86 -0.60 -6.88 -14.59
CA PHE A 86 -0.61 -6.41 -15.98
C PHE A 86 -1.59 -7.18 -16.87
N PHE A 87 -1.41 -8.48 -17.04
CA PHE A 87 -2.33 -9.25 -17.88
C PHE A 87 -3.78 -9.26 -17.37
N PRO A 88 -4.05 -9.37 -16.06
CA PRO A 88 -5.40 -9.22 -15.54
C PRO A 88 -6.06 -7.88 -15.87
N THR A 89 -5.34 -6.76 -15.80
CA THR A 89 -5.91 -5.44 -16.17
C THR A 89 -6.34 -5.36 -17.63
N LEU A 90 -5.63 -6.04 -18.53
CA LEU A 90 -6.00 -6.09 -19.94
C LEU A 90 -7.28 -6.87 -20.21
N LYS A 91 -7.66 -7.79 -19.31
CA LYS A 91 -8.87 -8.63 -19.43
C LYS A 91 -10.12 -8.00 -18.78
N MET A 92 -10.01 -6.83 -18.16
CA MET A 92 -11.10 -6.20 -17.43
C MET A 92 -12.17 -5.61 -18.35
N THR A 93 -13.43 -5.97 -18.15
CA THR A 93 -14.56 -5.46 -18.94
C THR A 93 -15.05 -4.08 -18.49
N ASP A 94 -14.73 -3.67 -17.26
CA ASP A 94 -15.16 -2.37 -16.71
C ASP A 94 -14.49 -1.14 -17.35
N PHE A 95 -13.42 -1.35 -18.14
CA PHE A 95 -12.64 -0.29 -18.80
C PHE A 95 -12.60 -0.49 -20.32
N THR A 96 -12.64 0.61 -21.06
CA THR A 96 -12.33 0.65 -22.50
C THR A 96 -10.87 0.31 -22.77
N GLN A 97 -10.55 -0.08 -24.00
CA GLN A 97 -9.16 -0.41 -24.37
C GLN A 97 -8.20 0.77 -24.15
N LYS A 98 -8.66 2.00 -24.44
CA LYS A 98 -7.87 3.23 -24.23
C LYS A 98 -7.60 3.47 -22.75
N GLU A 99 -8.58 3.26 -21.87
CA GLU A 99 -8.42 3.40 -20.43
C GLU A 99 -7.45 2.36 -19.86
N ARG A 100 -7.52 1.11 -20.31
CA ARG A 100 -6.56 0.07 -19.91
C ARG A 100 -5.12 0.48 -20.20
N LEU A 101 -4.84 1.03 -21.39
CA LEU A 101 -3.52 1.55 -21.73
C LEU A 101 -3.11 2.76 -20.88
N ASN A 102 -4.06 3.66 -20.61
CA ASN A 102 -3.81 4.86 -19.83
C ASN A 102 -3.51 4.57 -18.35
N ILE A 103 -4.05 3.48 -17.76
CA ILE A 103 -3.66 3.03 -16.42
C ILE A 103 -2.14 2.81 -16.34
N TRP A 104 -1.56 2.15 -17.33
CA TRP A 104 -0.13 1.85 -17.35
C TRP A 104 0.73 3.08 -17.66
N ARG A 105 0.27 3.95 -18.57
CA ARG A 105 0.92 5.25 -18.81
C ARG A 105 0.94 6.10 -17.55
N GLY A 106 -0.20 6.20 -16.85
CA GLY A 106 -0.32 6.93 -15.59
C GLY A 106 0.59 6.36 -14.51
N LYS A 107 0.63 5.02 -14.35
CA LYS A 107 1.53 4.35 -13.40
C LYS A 107 3.00 4.69 -13.66
N SER A 108 3.43 4.67 -14.93
CA SER A 108 4.80 5.02 -15.31
C SER A 108 5.10 6.51 -15.16
N PHE A 109 4.10 7.38 -15.30
CA PHE A 109 4.27 8.82 -15.10
C PHE A 109 4.45 9.14 -13.61
N VAL A 110 3.57 8.61 -12.75
CA VAL A 110 3.60 8.85 -11.30
C VAL A 110 4.82 8.25 -10.64
N SER A 111 5.39 7.15 -11.15
CA SER A 111 6.64 6.60 -10.61
C SER A 111 7.85 7.55 -10.74
N LYS A 112 7.74 8.60 -11.55
CA LYS A 112 8.77 9.62 -11.75
C LYS A 112 8.49 10.90 -10.93
N ALA A 113 7.36 10.97 -10.22
CA ALA A 113 6.96 12.16 -9.48
C ALA A 113 7.51 12.16 -8.04
N GLU A 114 7.95 13.33 -7.56
CA GLU A 114 8.46 13.57 -6.19
C GLU A 114 7.40 13.40 -5.10
N VAL A 115 6.11 13.39 -5.42
CA VAL A 115 5.05 13.03 -4.46
C VAL A 115 5.28 11.65 -3.83
N SER A 116 6.08 10.79 -4.46
CA SER A 116 6.49 9.52 -3.88
C SER A 116 7.51 9.66 -2.73
N SER A 117 8.32 10.71 -2.64
CA SER A 117 9.41 10.82 -1.65
C SER A 117 9.03 11.57 -0.36
N GLY A 118 7.88 12.25 -0.30
CA GLY A 118 7.48 13.05 0.86
C GLY A 118 7.11 12.25 2.12
N ASN A 119 7.38 12.84 3.29
CA ASN A 119 6.93 12.38 4.63
C ASN A 119 5.49 12.84 4.92
N PHE A 120 4.58 12.66 3.96
CA PHE A 120 3.19 13.04 4.14
C PHE A 120 2.54 12.24 5.27
N LYS A 121 1.83 12.96 6.15
CA LYS A 121 1.00 12.39 7.22
C LYS A 121 -0.40 12.98 7.15
N ALA A 122 -1.40 12.14 6.90
CA ALA A 122 -2.78 12.60 6.74
C ALA A 122 -3.32 13.24 8.03
N VAL A 123 -2.92 12.71 9.19
CA VAL A 123 -3.27 13.21 10.53
C VAL A 123 -2.87 14.66 10.78
N ASP A 124 -1.82 15.14 10.10
CA ASP A 124 -1.31 16.50 10.26
C ASP A 124 -2.04 17.49 9.35
N VAL A 125 -2.75 16.99 8.33
CA VAL A 125 -3.40 17.81 7.30
C VAL A 125 -4.85 18.07 7.64
N THR A 126 -5.62 17.04 7.97
CA THR A 126 -7.04 17.22 8.30
C THR A 126 -7.57 16.17 9.26
N LYS A 127 -8.50 16.59 10.11
CA LYS A 127 -9.27 15.73 11.02
C LYS A 127 -10.78 15.96 10.85
N GLN A 128 -11.18 16.83 9.92
CA GLN A 128 -12.58 17.17 9.66
C GLN A 128 -12.79 17.37 8.16
N LEU A 129 -13.85 16.76 7.63
CA LEU A 129 -14.22 16.83 6.23
C LEU A 129 -15.70 17.22 6.12
N ASP A 130 -15.98 18.24 5.33
CA ASP A 130 -17.35 18.67 5.00
C ASP A 130 -17.93 17.88 3.81
N ILE A 131 -17.28 16.77 3.45
CA ILE A 131 -17.66 15.88 2.36
C ILE A 131 -17.76 14.43 2.86
N PRO A 132 -18.53 13.55 2.19
CA PRO A 132 -18.56 12.13 2.52
C PRO A 132 -17.16 11.50 2.47
N PHE A 133 -16.82 10.73 3.49
CA PHE A 133 -15.50 10.11 3.65
C PHE A 133 -15.60 8.58 3.73
N TYR A 134 -15.22 7.91 2.65
CA TYR A 134 -15.27 6.46 2.56
C TYR A 134 -13.86 5.88 2.39
N VAL A 135 -13.51 4.92 3.25
CA VAL A 135 -12.23 4.20 3.16
C VAL A 135 -12.50 2.78 2.70
N LEU A 136 -11.85 2.39 1.59
CA LEU A 136 -11.82 1.02 1.11
C LEU A 136 -10.39 0.50 1.16
N THR A 137 -10.15 -0.49 2.00
CA THR A 137 -8.79 -1.03 2.25
C THR A 137 -8.75 -2.55 2.16
N GLY A 138 -7.55 -3.13 2.09
CA GLY A 138 -7.35 -4.56 2.24
C GLY A 138 -6.92 -4.88 3.67
N LYS A 139 -7.49 -5.94 4.25
CA LYS A 139 -7.23 -6.33 5.65
C LYS A 139 -5.75 -6.63 5.91
N TYR A 140 -5.02 -7.06 4.89
CA TYR A 140 -3.61 -7.46 4.99
C TYR A 140 -2.67 -6.52 4.21
N ASP A 141 -3.12 -5.30 3.83
CA ASP A 141 -2.25 -4.35 3.12
C ASP A 141 -1.18 -3.84 4.08
N MET A 142 0.07 -4.22 3.85
CA MET A 142 1.20 -3.68 4.59
C MET A 142 1.91 -2.55 3.86
N THR A 143 1.50 -2.22 2.63
CA THR A 143 2.03 -1.01 1.95
C THR A 143 1.32 0.25 2.42
N THR A 144 0.03 0.15 2.70
CA THR A 144 -0.73 1.20 3.38
C THR A 144 -1.42 0.51 4.54
N ASP A 145 -0.78 0.49 5.70
CA ASP A 145 -1.18 -0.32 6.85
C ASP A 145 -2.68 -0.17 7.17
N TYR A 146 -3.37 -1.30 7.27
CA TYR A 146 -4.81 -1.38 7.55
C TYR A 146 -5.19 -0.69 8.87
N GLU A 147 -4.42 -0.93 9.93
CA GLU A 147 -4.74 -0.42 11.27
C GLU A 147 -4.51 1.09 11.35
N LEU A 148 -3.47 1.61 10.69
CA LEU A 148 -3.24 3.05 10.60
C LEU A 148 -4.34 3.76 9.81
N GLN A 149 -4.86 3.13 8.75
CA GLN A 149 -6.03 3.64 8.04
C GLN A 149 -7.27 3.65 8.94
N LYS A 150 -7.46 2.61 9.76
CA LYS A 150 -8.57 2.51 10.70
C LYS A 150 -8.46 3.57 11.81
N GLU A 151 -7.28 3.73 12.39
CA GLU A 151 -6.95 4.75 13.39
C GLU A 151 -7.30 6.15 12.87
N TYR A 152 -6.84 6.49 11.66
CA TYR A 152 -7.16 7.78 11.05
C TYR A 152 -8.65 7.94 10.73
N PHE A 153 -9.32 6.90 10.23
CA PHE A 153 -10.75 6.94 9.98
C PHE A 153 -11.58 7.20 11.24
N ASP A 154 -11.18 6.62 12.37
CA ASP A 154 -11.85 6.82 13.64
C ASP A 154 -11.66 8.27 14.15
N LEU A 155 -10.48 8.86 13.89
CA LEU A 155 -10.18 10.27 14.21
C LEU A 155 -10.93 11.29 13.34
N VAL A 156 -11.13 11.00 12.05
CA VAL A 156 -11.75 11.95 11.10
C VAL A 156 -13.25 12.11 11.39
N LYS A 157 -13.68 13.38 11.46
CA LYS A 157 -15.09 13.77 11.51
C LYS A 157 -15.60 14.08 10.10
N ALA A 158 -16.72 13.49 9.73
CA ALA A 158 -17.42 13.76 8.47
C ALA A 158 -18.91 13.42 8.63
N ASP A 159 -19.79 14.12 7.92
CA ASP A 159 -21.24 13.92 7.99
C ASP A 159 -21.67 12.51 7.57
N LYS A 160 -20.96 11.95 6.59
CA LYS A 160 -21.13 10.56 6.14
C LYS A 160 -19.76 9.91 6.10
N LYS A 161 -19.57 8.83 6.86
CA LYS A 161 -18.35 8.04 6.78
C LYS A 161 -18.61 6.55 6.85
N ASP A 162 -17.83 5.78 6.10
CA ASP A 162 -17.85 4.32 6.13
C ASP A 162 -16.46 3.74 5.90
N PHE A 163 -16.20 2.59 6.53
CA PHE A 163 -14.94 1.88 6.47
C PHE A 163 -15.18 0.43 6.07
N THR A 164 -14.86 0.12 4.82
CA THR A 164 -15.02 -1.22 4.25
C THR A 164 -13.66 -1.83 3.95
N HIS A 165 -13.55 -3.13 4.18
CA HIS A 165 -12.33 -3.86 3.87
C HIS A 165 -12.57 -5.15 3.09
N LEU A 166 -11.59 -5.49 2.25
CA LEU A 166 -11.53 -6.76 1.53
C LEU A 166 -10.63 -7.74 2.29
N LYS A 167 -10.95 -9.04 2.22
CA LYS A 167 -10.12 -10.13 2.77
C LYS A 167 -8.89 -10.43 1.88
N THR A 168 -8.25 -9.39 1.37
CA THR A 168 -7.05 -9.47 0.52
C THR A 168 -6.02 -8.43 0.98
N PRO A 169 -4.74 -8.54 0.59
CA PRO A 169 -3.71 -7.60 0.98
C PRO A 169 -4.00 -6.22 0.42
N ARG A 170 -4.05 -6.07 -0.89
CA ARG A 170 -4.56 -4.83 -1.49
C ARG A 170 -5.95 -5.04 -2.08
N THR A 171 -6.61 -3.91 -2.25
CA THR A 171 -7.79 -3.73 -3.09
C THR A 171 -7.45 -3.84 -4.60
N ALA A 172 -6.29 -4.33 -5.03
CA ALA A 172 -5.85 -4.26 -6.43
C ALA A 172 -6.71 -5.05 -7.44
N LEU A 173 -7.71 -5.79 -6.97
CA LEU A 173 -8.79 -6.34 -7.80
C LEU A 173 -9.75 -5.21 -8.18
N TYR A 174 -9.32 -4.40 -9.15
CA TYR A 174 -10.05 -3.22 -9.65
C TYR A 174 -11.56 -3.46 -9.88
N SER A 175 -11.97 -4.63 -10.37
CA SER A 175 -13.40 -4.93 -10.59
C SER A 175 -14.18 -5.14 -9.30
N LYS A 176 -13.59 -5.78 -8.28
CA LYS A 176 -14.21 -5.91 -6.95
C LYS A 176 -14.28 -4.55 -6.27
N ASN A 177 -13.22 -3.75 -6.38
CA ASN A 177 -13.24 -2.38 -5.88
C ASN A 177 -14.32 -1.53 -6.52
N LEU A 178 -14.44 -1.58 -7.85
CA LEU A 178 -15.44 -0.81 -8.56
C LEU A 178 -16.85 -1.19 -8.11
N LYS A 179 -17.12 -2.48 -7.87
CA LYS A 179 -18.40 -2.93 -7.32
C LYS A 179 -18.66 -2.37 -5.92
N GLU A 180 -17.66 -2.36 -5.04
CA GLU A 180 -17.78 -1.79 -3.71
C GLU A 180 -17.96 -0.26 -3.76
N GLN A 181 -17.18 0.44 -4.59
CA GLN A 181 -17.30 1.89 -4.78
C GLN A 181 -18.66 2.30 -5.33
N ARG A 182 -19.27 1.49 -6.22
CA ARG A 182 -20.61 1.75 -6.77
C ARG A 182 -21.73 1.75 -5.73
N LYS A 183 -21.51 1.18 -4.53
CA LYS A 183 -22.48 1.28 -3.42
C LYS A 183 -22.61 2.71 -2.90
N TYR A 184 -21.53 3.49 -2.98
CA TYR A 184 -21.47 4.87 -2.51
C TYR A 184 -21.61 5.88 -3.66
N PHE A 185 -21.18 5.50 -4.86
CA PHE A 185 -21.20 6.34 -6.07
C PHE A 185 -21.89 5.59 -7.22
N PRO A 186 -23.23 5.47 -7.20
CA PRO A 186 -23.96 4.90 -8.32
C PRO A 186 -23.73 5.74 -9.58
N LYS A 187 -23.67 5.08 -10.74
CA LYS A 187 -23.62 5.79 -12.02
C LYS A 187 -24.93 6.56 -12.18
N THR A 188 -24.84 7.87 -12.36
CA THR A 188 -25.91 8.72 -12.89
C THR A 188 -26.24 8.35 -14.32
#